data_AF-B7UNN0-F1
#
_entry.id   AF-B7UNN0-F1
#
_cell.length_a   1.000
_cell.length_b   1.000
_cell.length_c   1.000
_cell.angle_alpha   90.00
_cell.angle_beta   90.00
_cell.angle_gamma   90.00
#
_symmetry.space_group_name_H-M   'P 1'
#
loop_
_entity.id
_entity.type
_entity.pdbx_description
1 polymer ?
#
loop_
_entity_poly.entity_id
_entity_poly.type
_entity_poly.pdbx_seq_one_letter_code
_entity_poly.pdbx_strand_id
1 'polypeptide(L)'
;MQIKRSIEKIPGGMMLVPLFLGALCHTFSPGAGKYFGSFTNGMITGTVPILAVWFFCMGASIKLSATGTVLRKSGTLVVTKIAVAWVVAAIASRIIPEHGVEVGFFAGLSTLALVAAMDMTNGGLYASIMQQYGTKEEAGAFVLMSLESGPLMTMIILGTAGIASFEPHVFVGAVLPFLVGFALGNLDPELREFFSKAVQTLIPFFAFALGNTIDLTVIAQTGLLGILLGVAVIIVTGIPLIIADKLIGGGDGTAGIAASSSAGAAVATPVLIAEMVPAFKPMAPAATSLVATAVIVTSILVPILTSIWSRKVKARAAKIEILGTVK
;
A
#
# COMPACT_ATOMS: atom_id res chain seq x y z
N MET A 1 8.94 -23.21 19.28
CA MET A 1 9.12 -22.72 17.90
C MET A 1 8.81 -21.21 17.86
N GLN A 2 9.69 -20.35 17.34
CA GLN A 2 9.45 -18.89 17.24
C GLN A 2 8.84 -18.51 15.87
N ILE A 3 7.59 -18.92 15.63
CA ILE A 3 6.92 -18.77 14.32
C ILE A 3 6.79 -17.30 13.91
N LYS A 4 6.20 -16.45 14.77
CA LYS A 4 6.05 -15.01 14.53
C LYS A 4 7.37 -14.34 14.13
N ARG A 5 8.44 -14.61 14.89
CA ARG A 5 9.77 -14.07 14.61
C ARG A 5 10.34 -14.55 13.28
N SER A 6 9.93 -15.74 12.81
CA SER A 6 10.36 -16.26 11.51
C SER A 6 9.63 -15.56 10.37
N ILE A 7 8.33 -15.29 10.54
CA ILE A 7 7.52 -14.53 9.58
C ILE A 7 8.02 -13.08 9.47
N GLU A 8 8.34 -12.44 10.59
CA GLU A 8 8.82 -11.04 10.64
C GLU A 8 10.19 -10.82 9.99
N LYS A 9 10.95 -11.89 9.69
CA LYS A 9 12.20 -11.78 8.92
C LYS A 9 11.95 -11.44 7.45
N ILE A 10 10.75 -11.75 6.94
CA ILE A 10 10.37 -11.44 5.56
C ILE A 10 9.76 -10.02 5.57
N PRO A 11 10.24 -9.08 4.73
CA PRO A 11 9.61 -7.77 4.59
C PRO A 11 8.13 -7.91 4.19
N GLY A 12 7.22 -7.38 5.02
CA GLY A 12 5.77 -7.59 4.83
C GLY A 12 5.29 -9.01 5.13
N GLY A 13 6.09 -9.85 5.78
CA GLY A 13 5.82 -11.28 5.98
C GLY A 13 4.52 -11.58 6.73
N MET A 14 4.12 -10.72 7.67
CA MET A 14 2.85 -10.85 8.40
C MET A 14 1.63 -10.82 7.47
N MET A 15 1.78 -10.21 6.30
CA MET A 15 0.77 -10.22 5.25
C MET A 15 1.03 -11.31 4.21
N LEU A 16 2.25 -11.40 3.71
CA LEU A 16 2.56 -12.25 2.55
C LEU A 16 2.51 -13.74 2.88
N VAL A 17 2.96 -14.14 4.07
CA VAL A 17 2.95 -15.55 4.45
C VAL A 17 1.51 -16.08 4.58
N PRO A 18 0.59 -15.41 5.31
CA PRO A 18 -0.81 -15.82 5.35
C PRO A 18 -1.49 -15.77 3.98
N LEU A 19 -1.19 -14.77 3.15
CA LEU A 19 -1.70 -14.69 1.78
C LEU A 19 -1.26 -15.90 0.94
N PHE A 20 0.02 -16.27 0.99
CA PHE A 20 0.52 -17.42 0.27
C PHE A 20 -0.09 -18.73 0.80
N LEU A 21 -0.27 -18.87 2.12
CA LEU A 21 -1.00 -20.00 2.72
C LEU A 21 -2.45 -20.08 2.23
N GLY A 22 -3.12 -18.94 2.08
CA GLY A 22 -4.46 -18.89 1.48
C GLY A 22 -4.47 -19.34 0.02
N ALA A 23 -3.48 -18.91 -0.77
CA ALA A 23 -3.36 -19.31 -2.19
C ALA A 23 -3.07 -20.81 -2.34
N LEU A 24 -2.23 -21.36 -1.46
CA LEU A 24 -2.01 -22.81 -1.36
C LEU A 24 -3.32 -23.54 -1.03
N CYS A 25 -4.08 -23.05 -0.04
CA CYS A 25 -5.39 -23.60 0.34
C CYS A 25 -6.38 -23.56 -0.83
N HIS A 26 -6.48 -22.44 -1.55
CA HIS A 26 -7.34 -22.30 -2.72
C HIS A 26 -6.97 -23.28 -3.83
N THR A 27 -5.68 -23.40 -4.14
CA THR A 27 -5.20 -24.22 -5.27
C THR A 27 -5.31 -25.72 -4.96
N PHE A 28 -4.94 -26.16 -3.76
CA PHE A 28 -4.93 -27.57 -3.40
C PHE A 28 -6.25 -28.06 -2.81
N SER A 29 -7.10 -27.17 -2.29
CA SER A 29 -8.36 -27.52 -1.62
C SER A 29 -9.41 -26.40 -1.80
N PRO A 30 -9.82 -26.07 -3.04
CA PRO A 30 -10.73 -24.95 -3.33
C PRO A 30 -12.10 -25.09 -2.63
N GLY A 31 -12.52 -26.33 -2.35
CA GLY A 31 -13.74 -26.62 -1.61
C GLY A 31 -13.63 -26.57 -0.09
N ALA A 32 -12.44 -26.30 0.49
CA ALA A 32 -12.21 -26.40 1.94
C ALA A 32 -13.19 -25.55 2.75
N GLY A 33 -13.41 -24.29 2.35
CA GLY A 33 -14.38 -23.40 3.00
C GLY A 33 -15.78 -24.01 3.03
N LYS A 34 -16.30 -24.40 1.86
CA LYS A 34 -17.64 -25.01 1.74
C LYS A 34 -17.75 -26.35 2.47
N TYR A 35 -16.70 -27.16 2.45
CA TYR A 35 -16.64 -28.46 3.11
C TYR A 35 -16.75 -28.33 4.64
N PHE A 36 -16.00 -27.42 5.24
CA PHE A 36 -16.06 -27.20 6.69
C PHE A 36 -17.26 -26.35 7.12
N GLY A 37 -17.74 -25.45 6.26
CA GLY A 37 -18.85 -24.54 6.59
C GLY A 37 -18.55 -23.64 7.80
N SER A 38 -19.61 -23.08 8.39
CA SER A 38 -19.58 -22.37 9.67
C SER A 38 -18.41 -21.34 9.78
N PHE A 39 -17.76 -21.27 10.94
CA PHE A 39 -16.65 -20.36 11.24
C PHE A 39 -15.46 -20.52 10.29
N THR A 40 -15.13 -21.75 9.88
CA THR A 40 -14.00 -22.02 8.97
C THR A 40 -14.27 -21.42 7.59
N ASN A 41 -15.47 -21.61 7.05
CA ASN A 41 -15.88 -20.95 5.80
C ASN A 41 -15.85 -19.44 5.96
N GLY A 42 -16.41 -18.91 7.05
CA GLY A 42 -16.41 -17.48 7.35
C GLY A 42 -15.00 -16.88 7.39
N MET A 43 -13.99 -17.61 7.89
CA MET A 43 -12.60 -17.18 7.89
C MET A 43 -11.96 -17.24 6.50
N ILE A 44 -12.25 -18.30 5.72
CA ILE A 44 -11.69 -18.50 4.38
C ILE A 44 -12.28 -17.51 3.37
N THR A 45 -13.59 -17.24 3.42
CA THR A 45 -14.30 -16.40 2.45
C THR A 45 -14.58 -14.99 2.95
N GLY A 46 -14.30 -14.69 4.22
CA GLY A 46 -14.63 -13.43 4.90
C GLY A 46 -13.75 -12.24 4.56
N THR A 47 -13.26 -12.13 3.32
CA THR A 47 -12.33 -11.07 2.90
C THR A 47 -12.87 -9.68 3.21
N VAL A 48 -14.07 -9.33 2.72
CA VAL A 48 -14.66 -8.00 2.90
C VAL A 48 -14.99 -7.69 4.38
N PRO A 49 -15.65 -8.58 5.15
CA PRO A 49 -15.90 -8.34 6.57
C PRO A 49 -14.63 -8.11 7.39
N ILE A 50 -13.58 -8.93 7.21
CA ILE A 50 -12.33 -8.79 7.98
C ILE A 50 -11.61 -7.50 7.57
N LEU A 51 -11.58 -7.17 6.28
CA LEU A 51 -11.04 -5.90 5.79
C LEU A 51 -11.79 -4.70 6.36
N ALA A 52 -13.12 -4.75 6.48
CA ALA A 52 -13.91 -3.68 7.07
C ALA A 52 -13.56 -3.45 8.55
N VAL A 53 -13.39 -4.52 9.34
CA VAL A 53 -12.94 -4.42 10.74
C VAL A 53 -11.52 -3.87 10.83
N TRP A 54 -10.62 -4.34 9.96
CA TRP A 54 -9.26 -3.82 9.89
C TRP A 54 -9.24 -2.32 9.53
N PHE A 55 -10.08 -1.90 8.57
CA PHE A 55 -10.19 -0.52 8.12
C PHE A 55 -10.73 0.41 9.22
N PHE A 56 -11.69 -0.07 10.00
CA PHE A 56 -12.15 0.58 11.23
C PHE A 56 -11.02 0.73 12.26
N CYS A 57 -10.31 -0.35 12.57
CA CYS A 57 -9.22 -0.30 13.56
C CYS A 57 -8.09 0.64 13.11
N MET A 58 -7.80 0.67 11.82
CA MET A 58 -6.84 1.60 11.23
C MET A 58 -7.29 3.05 11.40
N GLY A 59 -8.56 3.36 11.10
CA GLY A 59 -9.13 4.68 11.37
C GLY A 59 -8.97 5.08 12.83
N ALA A 60 -9.33 4.19 13.77
CA ALA A 60 -9.23 4.43 15.20
C ALA A 60 -7.80 4.65 15.70
N SER A 61 -6.79 4.10 15.01
CA SER A 61 -5.38 4.29 15.38
C SER A 61 -4.85 5.69 15.11
N ILE A 62 -5.54 6.48 14.27
CA ILE A 62 -5.09 7.79 13.85
C ILE A 62 -5.50 8.85 14.87
N LYS A 63 -4.49 9.50 15.48
CA LYS A 63 -4.68 10.71 16.29
C LYS A 63 -4.58 11.95 15.41
N LEU A 64 -5.57 12.83 15.49
CA LEU A 64 -5.54 14.14 14.83
C LEU A 64 -4.54 15.06 15.57
N SER A 65 -3.27 14.96 15.20
CA SER A 65 -2.25 15.92 15.64
C SER A 65 -1.12 15.97 14.61
N ALA A 66 -1.14 17.00 13.75
CA ALA A 66 -0.05 17.29 12.83
C ALA A 66 0.39 18.74 13.02
N THR A 67 1.69 18.97 13.17
CA THR A 67 2.24 20.33 13.13
C THR A 67 2.24 20.83 11.68
N GLY A 68 2.25 22.16 11.47
CA GLY A 68 2.33 22.74 10.12
C GLY A 68 3.52 22.21 9.30
N THR A 69 4.64 21.90 9.97
CA THR A 69 5.82 21.30 9.36
C THR A 69 5.57 19.86 8.87
N VAL A 70 4.89 19.03 9.66
CA VAL A 70 4.51 17.66 9.27
C VAL A 70 3.58 17.69 8.06
N LEU A 71 2.59 18.59 8.07
CA LEU A 71 1.66 18.78 6.96
C LEU A 71 2.39 19.22 5.68
N ARG A 72 3.29 20.21 5.77
CA ARG A 72 4.07 20.65 4.60
C ARG A 72 4.94 19.53 4.05
N LYS A 73 5.81 18.93 4.87
CA LYS A 73 6.77 17.92 4.39
C LYS A 73 6.07 16.69 3.82
N SER A 74 5.07 16.20 4.51
CA SER A 74 4.57 14.85 4.26
C SER A 74 3.24 14.85 3.54
N GLY A 75 2.42 15.88 3.75
CA GLY A 75 1.30 16.16 2.86
C GLY A 75 1.79 16.38 1.42
N THR A 76 2.95 17.01 1.23
CA THR A 76 3.59 17.12 -0.10
C THR A 76 3.84 15.74 -0.72
N LEU A 77 4.38 14.78 0.04
CA LEU A 77 4.66 13.43 -0.46
C LEU A 77 3.36 12.69 -0.81
N VAL A 78 2.37 12.70 0.08
CA VAL A 78 1.06 12.05 -0.14
C VAL A 78 0.37 12.64 -1.38
N VAL A 79 0.28 13.97 -1.49
CA VAL A 79 -0.35 14.64 -2.64
C VAL A 79 0.42 14.34 -3.93
N THR A 80 1.75 14.37 -3.89
CA THR A 80 2.58 14.05 -5.06
C THR A 80 2.36 12.61 -5.51
N LYS A 81 2.28 11.66 -4.57
CA LYS A 81 2.09 10.25 -4.89
C LYS A 81 0.73 9.97 -5.53
N ILE A 82 -0.33 10.51 -4.94
CA ILE A 82 -1.70 10.43 -5.49
C ILE A 82 -1.75 11.07 -6.88
N ALA A 83 -1.13 12.24 -7.07
CA ALA A 83 -1.09 12.92 -8.37
C ALA A 83 -0.35 12.09 -9.42
N VAL A 84 0.79 11.48 -9.07
CA VAL A 84 1.51 10.58 -9.98
C VAL A 84 0.68 9.35 -10.33
N ALA A 85 0.06 8.70 -9.35
CA ALA A 85 -0.81 7.56 -9.59
C ALA A 85 -2.01 7.93 -10.48
N TRP A 86 -2.57 9.13 -10.31
CA TRP A 86 -3.61 9.67 -11.19
C TRP A 86 -3.12 9.91 -12.62
N VAL A 87 -1.94 10.50 -12.81
CA VAL A 87 -1.34 10.69 -14.15
C VAL A 87 -1.09 9.33 -14.81
N VAL A 88 -0.56 8.36 -14.05
CA VAL A 88 -0.38 6.99 -14.54
C VAL A 88 -1.72 6.39 -14.94
N ALA A 89 -2.78 6.56 -14.14
CA ALA A 89 -4.12 6.08 -14.48
C ALA A 89 -4.64 6.68 -15.78
N ALA A 90 -4.53 8.01 -15.94
CA ALA A 90 -5.00 8.73 -17.12
C ALA A 90 -4.23 8.38 -18.41
N ILE A 91 -2.95 8.01 -18.29
CA ILE A 91 -2.14 7.51 -19.42
C ILE A 91 -2.49 6.05 -19.68
N ALA A 92 -2.47 5.20 -18.64
CA ALA A 92 -2.70 3.77 -18.72
C ALA A 92 -4.07 3.44 -19.30
N SER A 93 -5.12 4.18 -18.95
CA SER A 93 -6.47 3.98 -19.48
C SER A 93 -6.61 4.17 -20.99
N ARG A 94 -5.62 4.81 -21.64
CA ARG A 94 -5.59 5.01 -23.09
C ARG A 94 -4.80 3.94 -23.84
N ILE A 95 -3.98 3.16 -23.14
CA ILE A 95 -3.05 2.20 -23.74
C ILE A 95 -3.32 0.75 -23.30
N ILE A 96 -3.86 0.55 -22.10
CA ILE A 96 -4.20 -0.76 -21.54
C ILE A 96 -5.69 -1.00 -21.77
N PRO A 97 -6.09 -2.19 -22.26
CA PRO A 97 -7.50 -2.55 -22.41
C PRO A 97 -8.26 -2.43 -21.09
N GLU A 98 -9.56 -2.13 -21.15
CA GLU A 98 -10.40 -1.95 -19.97
C GLU A 98 -10.38 -3.16 -19.03
N HIS A 99 -10.31 -4.38 -19.57
CA HIS A 99 -10.23 -5.63 -18.80
C HIS A 99 -8.81 -6.04 -18.41
N GLY A 100 -7.81 -5.18 -18.65
CA GLY A 100 -6.41 -5.49 -18.51
C GLY A 100 -5.85 -6.27 -19.70
N VAL A 101 -4.56 -6.55 -19.66
CA VAL A 101 -3.89 -7.34 -20.69
C VAL A 101 -4.11 -8.82 -20.41
N GLU A 102 -4.68 -9.55 -21.37
CA GLU A 102 -5.02 -10.97 -21.21
C GLU A 102 -3.91 -11.92 -21.70
N VAL A 103 -3.10 -11.48 -22.67
CA VAL A 103 -2.13 -12.35 -23.36
C VAL A 103 -0.73 -11.74 -23.42
N GLY A 104 0.27 -12.61 -23.49
CA GLY A 104 1.67 -12.22 -23.64
C GLY A 104 2.35 -11.85 -22.33
N PHE A 105 3.52 -11.23 -22.43
CA PHE A 105 4.38 -10.93 -21.28
C PHE A 105 3.73 -9.99 -20.25
N PHE A 106 2.85 -9.10 -20.71
CA PHE A 106 2.15 -8.16 -19.85
C PHE A 106 0.82 -8.69 -19.31
N ALA A 107 0.51 -9.99 -19.48
CA ALA A 107 -0.73 -10.58 -19.01
C ALA A 107 -0.94 -10.36 -17.50
N GLY A 108 -2.14 -9.92 -17.13
CA GLY A 108 -2.51 -9.52 -15.77
C GLY A 108 -2.28 -8.04 -15.46
N LEU A 109 -1.53 -7.29 -16.28
CA LEU A 109 -1.37 -5.85 -16.11
C LEU A 109 -2.70 -5.15 -16.39
N SER A 110 -3.12 -4.30 -15.46
CA SER A 110 -4.31 -3.47 -15.60
C SER A 110 -4.09 -2.10 -15.00
N THR A 111 -4.93 -1.14 -15.38
CA THR A 111 -4.92 0.19 -14.75
C THR A 111 -5.20 0.09 -13.26
N LEU A 112 -6.05 -0.86 -12.83
CA LEU A 112 -6.28 -1.15 -11.41
C LEU A 112 -5.00 -1.61 -10.69
N ALA A 113 -4.23 -2.53 -11.29
CA ALA A 113 -2.97 -3.01 -10.71
C ALA A 113 -1.94 -1.86 -10.58
N LEU A 114 -1.85 -1.00 -11.60
CA LEU A 114 -0.95 0.15 -11.60
C LEU A 114 -1.32 1.16 -10.51
N VAL A 115 -2.58 1.55 -10.43
CA VAL A 115 -3.06 2.52 -9.44
C VAL A 115 -2.87 1.99 -8.03
N ALA A 116 -3.37 0.78 -7.74
CA ALA A 116 -3.26 0.19 -6.41
C ALA A 116 -1.78 0.01 -5.97
N ALA A 117 -0.87 -0.30 -6.90
CA ALA A 117 0.55 -0.42 -6.55
C ALA A 117 1.22 0.93 -6.26
N MET A 118 0.72 2.04 -6.84
CA MET A 118 1.40 3.33 -6.86
C MET A 118 0.80 4.38 -5.93
N ASP A 119 -0.47 4.30 -5.57
CA ASP A 119 -1.15 5.35 -4.79
C ASP A 119 -0.95 5.22 -3.26
N MET A 120 -0.34 4.13 -2.79
CA MET A 120 -0.18 3.81 -1.37
C MET A 120 1.29 3.63 -0.97
N THR A 121 1.69 4.22 0.15
CA THR A 121 3.02 4.10 0.75
C THR A 121 3.00 3.13 1.91
N ASN A 122 4.05 2.30 2.02
CA ASN A 122 4.27 1.54 3.24
C ASN A 122 4.70 2.49 4.37
N GLY A 123 3.71 3.03 5.08
CA GLY A 123 3.95 4.02 6.12
C GLY A 123 4.83 3.49 7.27
N GLY A 124 4.71 2.21 7.63
CA GLY A 124 5.56 1.60 8.66
C GLY A 124 7.04 1.51 8.22
N LEU A 125 7.26 1.13 6.96
CA LEU A 125 8.59 1.13 6.35
C LEU A 125 9.16 2.55 6.29
N TYR A 126 8.37 3.50 5.78
CA TYR A 126 8.75 4.91 5.71
C TYR A 126 9.15 5.43 7.10
N ALA A 127 8.32 5.23 8.13
CA ALA A 127 8.62 5.65 9.50
C ALA A 127 9.95 5.07 10.00
N SER A 128 10.19 3.77 9.77
CA SER A 128 11.43 3.11 10.21
C SER A 128 12.69 3.65 9.51
N ILE A 129 12.58 4.01 8.24
CA ILE A 129 13.66 4.61 7.45
C ILE A 129 13.91 6.04 7.93
N MET A 130 12.85 6.83 8.12
CA MET A 130 12.96 8.22 8.52
C MET A 130 13.46 8.39 9.95
N GLN A 131 13.19 7.43 10.84
CA GLN A 131 13.83 7.39 12.17
C GLN A 131 15.36 7.25 12.10
N GLN A 132 15.89 6.59 11.06
CA GLN A 132 17.33 6.39 10.88
C GLN A 132 18.00 7.49 10.07
N TYR A 133 17.33 7.97 9.02
CA TYR A 133 17.95 8.83 8.01
C TYR A 133 17.38 10.25 7.95
N GLY A 134 16.19 10.49 8.51
CA GLY A 134 15.46 11.76 8.43
C GLY A 134 15.23 12.43 9.78
N THR A 135 14.31 13.39 9.80
CA THR A 135 13.94 14.15 11.00
C THR A 135 12.78 13.52 11.77
N LYS A 136 12.58 13.96 13.02
CA LYS A 136 11.47 13.49 13.87
C LYS A 136 10.10 13.80 13.25
N GLU A 137 9.96 14.97 12.61
CA GLU A 137 8.74 15.39 11.94
C GLU A 137 8.45 14.50 10.73
N GLU A 138 9.48 14.12 9.98
CA GLU A 138 9.36 13.19 8.85
C GLU A 138 9.00 11.78 9.32
N ALA A 139 9.59 11.30 10.42
CA ALA A 139 9.23 10.00 10.99
C ALA A 139 7.79 9.96 11.53
N GLY A 140 7.33 11.05 12.17
CA GLY A 140 5.96 11.16 12.71
C GLY A 140 4.87 11.27 11.64
N ALA A 141 5.26 11.56 10.40
CA ALA A 141 4.34 11.76 9.29
C ALA A 141 3.66 10.50 8.74
N PHE A 142 4.04 9.33 9.26
CA PHE A 142 3.32 8.07 9.06
C PHE A 142 1.80 8.24 9.11
N VAL A 143 1.32 9.09 10.01
CA VAL A 143 -0.10 9.39 10.20
C VAL A 143 -0.80 9.86 8.91
N LEU A 144 -0.16 10.71 8.10
CA LEU A 144 -0.75 11.18 6.83
C LEU A 144 -0.71 10.09 5.76
N MET A 145 0.32 9.23 5.75
CA MET A 145 0.39 8.08 4.85
C MET A 145 -0.63 6.99 5.20
N SER A 146 -1.13 6.95 6.43
CA SER A 146 -2.26 6.10 6.78
C SER A 146 -3.56 6.54 6.10
N LEU A 147 -3.68 7.79 5.63
CA LEU A 147 -4.88 8.28 4.93
C LEU A 147 -4.98 7.79 3.48
N GLU A 148 -3.85 7.58 2.82
CA GLU A 148 -3.83 6.93 1.50
C GLU A 148 -4.03 5.41 1.62
N SER A 149 -3.91 4.84 2.83
CA SER A 149 -4.06 3.41 3.01
C SER A 149 -5.51 2.96 2.84
N GLY A 150 -5.82 2.20 1.78
CA GLY A 150 -7.12 1.60 1.53
C GLY A 150 -7.66 1.93 0.14
N PRO A 151 -8.92 1.56 -0.17
CA PRO A 151 -9.47 1.77 -1.52
C PRO A 151 -9.81 3.23 -1.82
N LEU A 152 -9.87 4.12 -0.81
CA LEU A 152 -10.36 5.49 -0.98
C LEU A 152 -9.62 6.27 -2.07
N MET A 153 -8.29 6.32 -2.01
CA MET A 153 -7.53 7.08 -3.01
C MET A 153 -7.62 6.43 -4.38
N THR A 154 -7.61 5.10 -4.46
CA THR A 154 -7.83 4.36 -5.70
C THR A 154 -9.20 4.68 -6.30
N MET A 155 -10.26 4.76 -5.50
CA MET A 155 -11.61 5.13 -5.96
C MET A 155 -11.64 6.54 -6.53
N ILE A 156 -11.01 7.50 -5.83
CA ILE A 156 -10.91 8.88 -6.31
C ILE A 156 -10.12 8.92 -7.63
N ILE A 157 -9.00 8.21 -7.72
CA ILE A 157 -8.16 8.18 -8.92
C ILE A 157 -8.91 7.58 -10.10
N LEU A 158 -9.47 6.37 -9.94
CA LEU A 158 -10.20 5.68 -11.00
C LEU A 158 -11.46 6.46 -11.42
N GLY A 159 -12.16 7.06 -10.45
CA GLY A 159 -13.32 7.91 -10.67
C GLY A 159 -13.01 9.15 -11.47
N THR A 160 -12.04 9.94 -11.01
CA THR A 160 -11.66 11.21 -11.65
C THR A 160 -10.89 11.03 -12.96
N ALA A 161 -10.24 9.88 -13.17
CA ALA A 161 -9.63 9.53 -14.45
C ALA A 161 -10.64 8.97 -15.47
N GLY A 162 -11.92 8.84 -15.12
CA GLY A 162 -12.99 8.35 -16.00
C GLY A 162 -12.92 6.85 -16.29
N ILE A 163 -12.24 6.08 -15.44
CA ILE A 163 -12.04 4.63 -15.61
C ILE A 163 -13.18 3.83 -14.95
N ALA A 164 -13.72 4.37 -13.84
CA ALA A 164 -14.80 3.73 -13.11
C ALA A 164 -15.80 4.78 -12.61
N SER A 165 -17.06 4.39 -12.48
CA SER A 165 -18.10 5.20 -11.85
C SER A 165 -18.49 4.57 -10.53
N PHE A 166 -18.29 5.31 -9.43
CA PHE A 166 -18.68 4.87 -8.09
C PHE A 166 -19.95 5.59 -7.69
N GLU A 167 -21.01 4.84 -7.38
CA GLU A 167 -22.21 5.43 -6.82
C GLU A 167 -21.91 6.09 -5.46
N PRO A 168 -22.48 7.27 -5.16
CA PRO A 168 -22.15 8.01 -3.94
C PRO A 168 -22.32 7.18 -2.66
N HIS A 169 -23.32 6.31 -2.62
CA HIS A 169 -23.56 5.46 -1.45
C HIS A 169 -22.53 4.32 -1.31
N VAL A 170 -22.01 3.79 -2.41
CA VAL A 170 -20.89 2.82 -2.41
C VAL A 170 -19.61 3.49 -1.94
N PHE A 171 -19.37 4.72 -2.38
CA PHE A 171 -18.25 5.54 -1.91
C PHE A 171 -18.32 5.79 -0.39
N VAL A 172 -19.50 6.18 0.12
CA VAL A 172 -19.71 6.32 1.57
C VAL A 172 -19.51 4.98 2.28
N GLY A 173 -20.07 3.89 1.77
CA GLY A 173 -19.93 2.56 2.36
C GLY A 173 -18.47 2.09 2.47
N ALA A 174 -17.63 2.42 1.49
CA ALA A 174 -16.20 2.12 1.49
C ALA A 174 -15.43 2.85 2.59
N VAL A 175 -15.79 4.11 2.86
CA VAL A 175 -15.04 5.02 3.76
C VAL A 175 -15.63 5.04 5.17
N LEU A 176 -16.90 4.67 5.34
CA LEU A 176 -17.63 4.74 6.60
C LEU A 176 -16.95 3.98 7.75
N PRO A 177 -16.48 2.72 7.61
CA PRO A 177 -15.82 2.02 8.70
C PRO A 177 -14.59 2.79 9.23
N PHE A 178 -13.80 3.35 8.31
CA PHE A 178 -12.64 4.17 8.67
C PHE A 178 -13.05 5.45 9.39
N LEU A 179 -14.07 6.17 8.91
CA LEU A 179 -14.54 7.40 9.56
C LEU A 179 -15.09 7.16 10.96
N VAL A 180 -15.86 6.09 11.15
CA VAL A 180 -16.37 5.72 12.49
C VAL A 180 -15.21 5.37 13.41
N GLY A 181 -14.26 4.56 12.94
CA GLY A 181 -13.05 4.24 13.69
C GLY A 181 -12.28 5.50 14.07
N PHE A 182 -12.01 6.37 13.08
CA PHE A 182 -11.30 7.65 13.27
C PHE A 182 -11.99 8.56 14.28
N ALA A 183 -13.32 8.70 14.21
CA ALA A 183 -14.08 9.48 15.18
C ALA A 183 -13.92 8.89 16.59
N LEU A 184 -14.13 7.59 16.77
CA LEU A 184 -14.00 6.92 18.07
C LEU A 184 -12.60 7.03 18.66
N GLY A 185 -11.56 6.82 17.86
CA GLY A 185 -10.16 6.92 18.32
C GLY A 185 -9.71 8.34 18.68
N ASN A 186 -10.44 9.37 18.23
CA ASN A 186 -10.21 10.76 18.63
C ASN A 186 -11.11 11.20 19.79
N LEU A 187 -12.28 10.56 19.97
CA LEU A 187 -13.16 10.78 21.13
C LEU A 187 -12.64 10.11 22.40
N ASP A 188 -12.04 8.92 22.28
CA ASP A 188 -11.62 8.11 23.42
C ASP A 188 -10.18 7.57 23.22
N PRO A 189 -9.19 8.08 23.99
CA PRO A 189 -7.81 7.61 23.94
C PRO A 189 -7.62 6.12 24.32
N GLU A 190 -8.44 5.57 25.21
CA GLU A 190 -8.35 4.16 25.62
C GLU A 190 -8.86 3.24 24.51
N LEU A 191 -9.99 3.61 23.87
CA LEU A 191 -10.47 2.91 22.67
C LEU A 191 -9.45 2.98 21.54
N ARG A 192 -8.80 4.13 21.32
CA ARG A 192 -7.70 4.23 20.35
C ARG A 192 -6.60 3.23 20.65
N GLU A 193 -6.13 3.15 21.90
CA GLU A 193 -5.08 2.20 22.27
C GLU A 193 -5.52 0.74 22.02
N PHE A 194 -6.75 0.41 22.40
CA PHE A 194 -7.34 -0.90 22.19
C PHE A 194 -7.38 -1.28 20.70
N PHE A 195 -7.97 -0.44 19.85
CA PHE A 195 -8.11 -0.71 18.42
C PHE A 195 -6.77 -0.62 17.65
N SER A 196 -5.82 0.19 18.10
CA SER A 196 -4.48 0.27 17.48
C SER A 196 -3.75 -1.08 17.50
N LYS A 197 -3.92 -1.86 18.58
CA LYS A 197 -3.33 -3.21 18.71
C LYS A 197 -3.96 -4.22 17.74
N ALA A 198 -5.22 -4.00 17.36
CA ALA A 198 -5.95 -4.88 16.44
C ALA A 198 -5.47 -4.75 14.99
N VAL A 199 -4.95 -3.58 14.57
CA VAL A 199 -4.49 -3.34 13.19
C VAL A 199 -3.50 -4.41 12.73
N GLN A 200 -2.44 -4.66 13.51
CA GLN A 200 -1.42 -5.67 13.19
C GLN A 200 -1.94 -7.10 13.34
N THR A 201 -2.86 -7.31 14.30
CA THR A 201 -3.43 -8.62 14.61
C THR A 201 -4.37 -9.12 13.52
N LEU A 202 -5.09 -8.22 12.85
CA LEU A 202 -6.03 -8.55 11.78
C LEU A 202 -5.35 -8.83 10.43
N ILE A 203 -4.11 -8.38 10.23
CA ILE A 203 -3.37 -8.57 8.96
C ILE A 203 -3.33 -10.03 8.51
N PRO A 204 -2.92 -10.99 9.35
CA PRO A 204 -2.89 -12.39 8.93
C PRO A 204 -4.24 -12.95 8.49
N PHE A 205 -5.33 -12.51 9.12
CA PHE A 205 -6.67 -13.05 8.86
C PHE A 205 -7.20 -12.59 7.50
N PHE A 206 -7.18 -11.29 7.22
CA PHE A 206 -7.64 -10.82 5.90
C PHE A 206 -6.66 -11.23 4.81
N ALA A 207 -5.36 -11.29 5.09
CA ALA A 207 -4.38 -11.71 4.10
C ALA A 207 -4.59 -13.18 3.72
N PHE A 208 -4.88 -14.05 4.69
CA PHE A 208 -5.26 -15.43 4.40
C PHE A 208 -6.56 -15.52 3.58
N ALA A 209 -7.58 -14.75 3.92
CA ALA A 209 -8.83 -14.70 3.16
C ALA A 209 -8.62 -14.21 1.71
N LEU A 210 -7.80 -13.17 1.51
CA LEU A 210 -7.35 -12.70 0.19
C LEU A 210 -6.58 -13.78 -0.57
N GLY A 211 -5.69 -14.49 0.11
CA GLY A 211 -4.98 -15.62 -0.48
C GLY A 211 -5.92 -16.68 -1.03
N ASN A 212 -7.05 -16.92 -0.36
CA ASN A 212 -8.06 -17.88 -0.80
C ASN A 212 -8.84 -17.45 -2.05
N THR A 213 -8.49 -16.31 -2.67
CA THR A 213 -9.04 -15.85 -3.94
C THR A 213 -8.01 -15.83 -5.08
N ILE A 214 -6.82 -16.43 -4.89
CA ILE A 214 -5.70 -16.38 -5.83
C ILE A 214 -5.20 -17.80 -6.11
N ASP A 215 -5.12 -18.17 -7.40
CA ASP A 215 -4.47 -19.40 -7.83
C ASP A 215 -2.94 -19.25 -7.89
N LEU A 216 -2.21 -20.31 -7.56
CA LEU A 216 -0.74 -20.34 -7.70
C LEU A 216 -0.29 -20.15 -9.16
N THR A 217 -1.12 -20.54 -10.13
CA THR A 217 -0.85 -20.34 -11.56
C THR A 217 -0.78 -18.85 -11.91
N VAL A 218 -1.66 -18.03 -11.34
CA VAL A 218 -1.66 -16.58 -11.50
C VAL A 218 -0.37 -16.00 -10.92
N ILE A 219 0.05 -16.44 -9.73
CA ILE A 219 1.32 -16.00 -9.11
C ILE A 219 2.52 -16.35 -9.99
N ALA A 220 2.54 -17.55 -10.56
CA ALA A 220 3.62 -17.97 -11.45
C ALA A 220 3.67 -17.13 -12.75
N GLN A 221 2.51 -16.76 -13.30
CA GLN A 221 2.41 -15.95 -14.51
C GLN A 221 2.76 -14.48 -14.27
N THR A 222 2.28 -13.90 -13.17
CA THR A 222 2.45 -12.47 -12.88
C THR A 222 3.74 -12.16 -12.12
N GLY A 223 4.45 -13.15 -11.58
CA GLY A 223 5.59 -12.92 -10.68
C GLY A 223 6.69 -12.03 -11.28
N LEU A 224 7.16 -12.33 -12.50
CA LEU A 224 8.20 -11.51 -13.15
C LEU A 224 7.69 -10.09 -13.49
N LEU A 225 6.45 -10.00 -13.97
CA LEU A 225 5.80 -8.72 -14.25
C LEU A 225 5.58 -7.90 -12.96
N GLY A 226 5.31 -8.56 -11.85
CA GLY A 226 5.18 -7.96 -10.53
C GLY A 226 6.51 -7.40 -10.01
N ILE A 227 7.64 -8.05 -10.34
CA ILE A 227 8.97 -7.50 -10.06
C ILE A 227 9.20 -6.22 -10.86
N LEU A 228 8.90 -6.26 -12.16
CA LEU A 228 8.99 -5.07 -13.02
C LEU A 228 8.09 -3.95 -12.53
N LEU A 229 6.86 -4.27 -12.11
CA LEU A 229 5.94 -3.31 -11.51
C LEU A 229 6.52 -2.72 -10.23
N GLY A 230 7.07 -3.53 -9.32
CA GLY A 230 7.69 -3.04 -8.09
C GLY A 230 8.86 -2.08 -8.36
N VAL A 231 9.69 -2.37 -9.35
CA VAL A 231 10.76 -1.45 -9.80
C VAL A 231 10.17 -0.19 -10.43
N ALA A 232 9.13 -0.33 -11.27
CA ALA A 232 8.44 0.79 -11.88
C ALA A 232 7.79 1.71 -10.85
N VAL A 233 7.18 1.17 -9.78
CA VAL A 233 6.64 1.97 -8.67
C VAL A 233 7.72 2.86 -8.08
N ILE A 234 8.91 2.31 -7.77
CA ILE A 234 10.02 3.08 -7.19
C ILE A 234 10.47 4.21 -8.13
N ILE A 235 10.58 3.93 -9.43
CA ILE A 235 11.06 4.91 -10.41
C ILE A 235 9.99 5.98 -10.67
N VAL A 236 8.78 5.56 -11.03
CA VAL A 236 7.69 6.43 -11.47
C VAL A 236 7.17 7.30 -10.33
N THR A 237 7.04 6.75 -9.12
CA THR A 237 6.62 7.54 -7.95
C THR A 237 7.81 8.22 -7.28
N GLY A 238 8.96 7.55 -7.16
CA GLY A 238 10.11 8.04 -6.40
C GLY A 238 10.79 9.26 -7.02
N ILE A 239 10.88 9.36 -8.36
CA ILE A 239 11.49 10.54 -9.01
C ILE A 239 10.68 11.82 -8.68
N PRO A 240 9.36 11.89 -8.95
CA PRO A 240 8.54 13.03 -8.52
C PRO A 240 8.59 13.28 -7.02
N LEU A 241 8.57 12.22 -6.19
CA LEU A 241 8.64 12.35 -4.73
C LEU A 241 9.97 12.96 -4.26
N ILE A 242 11.11 12.59 -4.85
CA ILE A 242 12.42 13.22 -4.57
C ILE A 242 12.38 14.72 -4.90
N ILE A 243 11.79 15.07 -6.05
CA ILE A 243 11.70 16.45 -6.50
C ILE A 243 10.80 17.26 -5.56
N ALA A 244 9.62 16.72 -5.22
CA ALA A 244 8.66 17.37 -4.34
C ALA A 244 9.21 17.55 -2.92
N ASP A 245 9.92 16.55 -2.39
CA ASP A 245 10.62 16.64 -1.10
C ASP A 245 11.61 17.81 -1.09
N LYS A 246 12.45 17.92 -2.11
CA LYS A 246 13.46 18.99 -2.21
C LYS A 246 12.85 20.37 -2.44
N LEU A 247 11.90 20.50 -3.36
CA LEU A 247 11.40 21.80 -3.80
C LEU A 247 10.30 22.37 -2.90
N ILE A 248 9.45 21.51 -2.33
CA ILE A 248 8.26 21.92 -1.57
C ILE A 248 8.38 21.50 -0.10
N GLY A 249 8.84 20.28 0.17
CA GLY A 249 9.06 19.78 1.53
C GLY A 249 10.21 20.50 2.25
N GLY A 250 11.21 20.96 1.50
CA GLY A 250 12.47 21.47 2.04
C GLY A 250 13.37 20.36 2.61
N GLY A 251 13.19 19.12 2.13
CA GLY A 251 14.04 17.98 2.43
C GLY A 251 15.20 17.84 1.43
N ASP A 252 15.90 16.72 1.51
CA ASP A 252 17.08 16.44 0.69
C ASP A 252 16.86 15.33 -0.37
N GLY A 253 15.61 14.88 -0.52
CA GLY A 253 15.19 13.78 -1.38
C GLY A 253 15.10 12.43 -0.66
N THR A 254 15.63 12.30 0.55
CA THR A 254 15.62 11.04 1.32
C THR A 254 14.19 10.60 1.64
N ALA A 255 13.33 11.54 2.05
CA ALA A 255 11.93 11.26 2.35
C ALA A 255 11.17 10.84 1.10
N GLY A 256 11.49 11.45 -0.04
CA GLY A 256 10.90 11.10 -1.34
C GLY A 256 11.16 9.65 -1.75
N ILE A 257 12.41 9.16 -1.58
CA ILE A 257 12.74 7.75 -1.86
C ILE A 257 12.04 6.84 -0.85
N ALA A 258 12.10 7.17 0.44
CA ALA A 258 11.44 6.39 1.48
C ALA A 258 9.93 6.22 1.22
N ALA A 259 9.29 7.24 0.66
CA ALA A 259 7.87 7.24 0.33
C ALA A 259 7.52 6.52 -0.99
N SER A 260 8.50 6.07 -1.77
CA SER A 260 8.27 5.38 -3.06
C SER A 260 7.86 3.90 -2.95
N SER A 261 7.59 3.41 -1.74
CA SER A 261 7.22 2.01 -1.50
C SER A 261 5.74 1.72 -1.71
N SER A 262 5.34 0.47 -1.93
CA SER A 262 3.92 0.07 -1.94
C SER A 262 3.50 -0.47 -0.56
N ALA A 263 2.35 -0.02 -0.05
CA ALA A 263 1.82 -0.50 1.22
C ALA A 263 1.35 -1.96 1.14
N GLY A 264 1.49 -2.72 2.23
CA GLY A 264 0.87 -4.05 2.32
C GLY A 264 -0.64 -4.00 2.06
N ALA A 265 -1.33 -3.02 2.65
CA ALA A 265 -2.77 -2.81 2.45
C ALA A 265 -3.20 -2.72 0.97
N ALA A 266 -2.29 -2.30 0.06
CA ALA A 266 -2.59 -2.13 -1.36
C ALA A 266 -3.00 -3.44 -2.04
N VAL A 267 -2.51 -4.57 -1.54
CA VAL A 267 -2.83 -5.90 -2.07
C VAL A 267 -4.32 -6.23 -1.93
N ALA A 268 -4.98 -5.67 -0.92
CA ALA A 268 -6.42 -5.84 -0.71
C ALA A 268 -7.27 -4.97 -1.65
N THR A 269 -6.70 -3.88 -2.16
CA THR A 269 -7.43 -2.87 -2.92
C THR A 269 -8.08 -3.41 -4.18
N PRO A 270 -7.42 -4.23 -5.04
CA PRO A 270 -8.07 -4.73 -6.25
C PRO A 270 -9.35 -5.53 -5.98
N VAL A 271 -9.35 -6.38 -4.93
CA VAL A 271 -10.54 -7.14 -4.53
C VAL A 271 -11.64 -6.22 -4.01
N LEU A 272 -11.30 -5.23 -3.17
CA LEU A 272 -12.29 -4.26 -2.67
C LEU A 272 -12.94 -3.46 -3.79
N ILE A 273 -12.14 -3.01 -4.77
CA ILE A 273 -12.66 -2.29 -5.93
C ILE A 273 -13.52 -3.20 -6.81
N ALA A 274 -13.14 -4.46 -7.00
CA ALA A 274 -13.91 -5.42 -7.79
C ALA A 274 -15.26 -5.82 -7.16
N GLU A 275 -15.36 -5.77 -5.83
CA GLU A 275 -16.65 -5.94 -5.14
C GLU A 275 -17.56 -4.71 -5.30
N MET A 276 -16.99 -3.51 -5.44
CA MET A 276 -17.75 -2.28 -5.70
C MET A 276 -18.12 -2.11 -7.17
N VAL A 277 -17.25 -2.54 -8.08
CA VAL A 277 -17.39 -2.37 -9.52
C VAL A 277 -17.09 -3.72 -10.20
N PRO A 278 -18.14 -4.49 -10.55
CA PRO A 278 -18.01 -5.85 -11.07
C PRO A 278 -17.13 -5.99 -12.33
N ALA A 279 -16.99 -4.93 -13.12
CA ALA A 279 -16.13 -4.92 -14.31
C ALA A 279 -14.64 -5.22 -13.99
N PHE A 280 -14.20 -4.99 -12.75
CA PHE A 280 -12.84 -5.31 -12.32
C PHE A 280 -12.66 -6.74 -11.79
N LYS A 281 -13.74 -7.53 -11.63
CA LYS A 281 -13.65 -8.92 -11.11
C LYS A 281 -12.70 -9.81 -11.89
N PRO A 282 -12.67 -9.81 -13.24
CA PRO A 282 -11.78 -10.68 -14.00
C PRO A 282 -10.29 -10.42 -13.75
N MET A 283 -9.91 -9.17 -13.48
CA MET A 283 -8.49 -8.79 -13.30
C MET A 283 -8.04 -8.73 -11.84
N ALA A 284 -8.97 -8.77 -10.87
CA ALA A 284 -8.65 -8.58 -9.46
C ALA A 284 -7.61 -9.60 -8.93
N PRO A 285 -7.68 -10.91 -9.26
CA PRO A 285 -6.66 -11.87 -8.79
C PRO A 285 -5.26 -11.54 -9.32
N ALA A 286 -5.14 -11.22 -10.61
CA ALA A 286 -3.88 -10.85 -11.23
C ALA A 286 -3.33 -9.53 -10.67
N ALA A 287 -4.18 -8.51 -10.53
CA ALA A 287 -3.83 -7.23 -9.94
C ALA A 287 -3.37 -7.39 -8.49
N THR A 288 -4.08 -8.16 -7.66
CA THR A 288 -3.68 -8.45 -6.28
C THR A 288 -2.32 -9.16 -6.23
N SER A 289 -2.07 -10.12 -7.11
CA SER A 289 -0.79 -10.83 -7.20
C SER A 289 0.38 -9.91 -7.61
N LEU A 290 0.16 -9.05 -8.61
CA LEU A 290 1.12 -8.04 -9.05
C LEU A 290 1.45 -7.05 -7.93
N VAL A 291 0.43 -6.53 -7.25
CA VAL A 291 0.60 -5.60 -6.12
C VAL A 291 1.35 -6.28 -4.97
N ALA A 292 1.03 -7.54 -4.63
CA ALA A 292 1.75 -8.28 -3.59
C ALA A 292 3.24 -8.42 -3.89
N THR A 293 3.58 -8.70 -5.15
CA THR A 293 4.98 -8.75 -5.59
C THR A 293 5.65 -7.37 -5.54
N ALA A 294 4.94 -6.31 -5.95
CA ALA A 294 5.43 -4.94 -5.86
C ALA A 294 5.71 -4.51 -4.40
N VAL A 295 4.87 -4.93 -3.43
CA VAL A 295 5.12 -4.71 -2.00
C VAL A 295 6.42 -5.38 -1.55
N ILE A 296 6.70 -6.62 -1.97
CA ILE A 296 7.96 -7.31 -1.64
C ILE A 296 9.15 -6.52 -2.19
N VAL A 297 9.11 -6.24 -3.49
CA VAL A 297 10.22 -5.60 -4.19
C VAL A 297 10.50 -4.22 -3.62
N THR A 298 9.46 -3.41 -3.42
CA THR A 298 9.62 -2.08 -2.82
C THR A 298 10.09 -2.16 -1.37
N SER A 299 9.61 -3.13 -0.58
CA SER A 299 10.04 -3.28 0.82
C SER A 299 11.51 -3.68 0.97
N ILE A 300 12.11 -4.31 -0.05
CA ILE A 300 13.54 -4.65 -0.09
C ILE A 300 14.36 -3.50 -0.66
N LEU A 301 13.97 -2.97 -1.82
CA LEU A 301 14.78 -2.02 -2.57
C LEU A 301 14.74 -0.61 -1.98
N VAL A 302 13.60 -0.14 -1.47
CA VAL A 302 13.45 1.22 -0.96
C VAL A 302 14.41 1.50 0.21
N PRO A 303 14.53 0.65 1.25
CA PRO A 303 15.53 0.87 2.32
C PRO A 303 16.96 0.96 1.81
N ILE A 304 17.33 0.11 0.85
CA ILE A 304 18.68 0.09 0.26
C ILE A 304 18.94 1.38 -0.50
N LEU A 305 18.00 1.78 -1.36
CA LEU A 305 18.10 2.99 -2.17
C LEU A 305 18.13 4.25 -1.30
N THR A 306 17.27 4.34 -0.28
CA THR A 306 17.27 5.45 0.66
C THR A 306 18.58 5.52 1.44
N SER A 307 19.11 4.39 1.88
CA SER A 307 20.41 4.32 2.58
C SER A 307 21.56 4.82 1.69
N ILE A 308 21.62 4.40 0.43
CA ILE A 308 22.62 4.87 -0.55
C ILE A 308 22.49 6.37 -0.79
N TRP A 309 21.26 6.86 -0.98
CA TRP A 309 20.99 8.27 -1.23
C TRP A 309 21.37 9.15 -0.04
N SER A 310 20.90 8.81 1.16
CA SER A 310 21.18 9.57 2.38
C SER A 310 22.68 9.70 2.63
N ARG A 311 23.46 8.62 2.43
CA ARG A 311 24.93 8.67 2.51
C ARG A 311 25.54 9.64 1.50
N LYS A 312 25.08 9.61 0.25
CA LYS A 312 25.58 10.50 -0.82
C LYS A 312 25.28 11.97 -0.51
N VAL A 313 24.08 12.27 -0.03
CA VAL A 313 23.68 13.64 0.34
C VAL A 313 24.52 14.15 1.50
N LYS A 314 24.67 13.37 2.58
CA LYS A 314 25.49 13.76 3.74
C LYS A 314 26.96 13.97 3.37
N ALA A 315 27.53 13.10 2.53
CA ALA A 315 28.90 13.28 2.03
C ALA A 315 29.07 14.55 1.20
N ARG A 316 28.05 14.91 0.38
CA ARG A 316 28.07 16.16 -0.39
C ARG A 316 27.95 17.38 0.50
N ALA A 317 27.10 17.35 1.53
CA ALA A 317 26.95 18.44 2.49
C ALA A 317 28.28 18.70 3.24
N ALA A 318 28.92 17.63 3.75
CA ALA A 318 30.23 17.73 4.41
C ALA A 318 31.31 18.31 3.49
N LYS A 319 31.32 17.92 2.21
CA LYS A 319 32.27 18.47 1.24
C LYS A 319 32.06 19.98 0.99
N ILE A 320 30.81 20.43 0.94
CA ILE A 320 30.48 21.85 0.75
C ILE A 320 30.89 22.66 1.99
N GLU A 321 30.68 22.13 3.19
CA GLU A 321 31.07 22.76 4.45
C GLU A 321 32.59 22.94 4.54
N ILE A 322 33.37 21.92 4.19
CA ILE A 322 34.85 22.00 4.13
C ILE A 322 35.31 23.05 3.10
N LEU A 323 34.65 23.14 1.95
CA LEU A 323 35.00 24.14 0.94
C LEU A 323 34.58 25.57 1.33
N GLY A 324 33.55 25.70 2.16
CA GLY A 324 33.06 26.97 2.68
C GLY A 324 33.94 27.55 3.78
N THR A 325 34.57 26.72 4.60
CA THR A 325 35.48 27.15 5.68
C THR A 325 36.89 27.50 5.20
N VAL A 326 37.26 27.12 3.97
CA VAL A 326 38.56 27.43 3.36
C VAL A 326 38.56 28.81 2.66
N LYS A 327 37.42 29.50 2.59
CA LYS A 327 37.31 30.88 2.10
C LYS A 327 37.30 31.88 3.24
#